data_AF-A0A8X7UKF1-F1
#
_entry.id   AF-A0A8X7UKF1-F1
#
_cell.length_a   1.000
_cell.length_b   1.000
_cell.length_c   1.000
_cell.angle_alpha   90.00
_cell.angle_beta   90.00
_cell.angle_gamma   90.00
#
_symmetry.space_group_name_H-M   'P 1'
#
loop_
_entity.id
_entity.type
_entity.pdbx_description
1 polymer ?
#
loop_
_entity_poly.entity_id
_entity_poly.type
_entity_poly.pdbx_seq_one_letter_code
_entity_poly.pdbx_strand_id
1 'polypeptide(L)' 'MSQTVVLKVAMPCEGCVGAVKRVLGKMQGVESFDVDLKEQKVTVKGNVEPEAVLQTVSKTGKKTSFWGADEAETAKA' A
#
# COMPACT_ATOMS: atom_id res chain seq x y z
N MET A 1 -2.88 -16.23 6.82
CA MET A 1 -1.58 -16.07 6.16
C MET A 1 -1.39 -14.59 5.93
N SER A 2 -0.30 -13.98 6.41
CA SER A 2 -0.06 -12.55 6.19
C SER A 2 0.66 -12.35 4.86
N GLN A 3 0.18 -11.39 4.07
CA GLN A 3 0.72 -11.00 2.78
C GLN A 3 1.34 -9.61 2.88
N THR A 4 2.38 -9.38 2.08
CA THR A 4 3.06 -8.08 1.99
C THR A 4 2.82 -7.52 0.60
N VAL A 5 2.20 -6.34 0.54
CA VAL A 5 1.86 -5.65 -0.70
C VAL A 5 2.65 -4.36 -0.73
N VAL A 6 3.41 -4.13 -1.81
CA VAL A 6 4.20 -2.92 -1.98
C VAL A 6 3.65 -2.13 -3.16
N LEU A 7 3.35 -0.85 -2.93
CA LEU A 7 2.78 0.06 -3.90
C LEU A 7 3.67 1.29 -4.09
N LYS A 8 3.79 1.73 -5.34
CA LYS A 8 4.30 3.03 -5.74
C LYS A 8 3.17 4.03 -5.79
N VAL A 9 3.23 5.11 -5.01
CA VAL A 9 2.16 6.11 -4.91
C VAL A 9 2.73 7.51 -5.08
N ALA A 10 2.19 8.27 -6.02
CA ALA A 10 2.56 9.67 -6.20
C ALA A 10 2.17 10.51 -4.96
N MET A 11 3.15 10.78 -4.11
CA MET A 11 3.01 11.56 -2.87
C MET A 11 3.95 12.77 -2.93
N PRO A 12 3.53 13.92 -3.50
CA PRO A 12 4.37 15.11 -3.62
C PRO A 12 4.52 15.91 -2.32
N CYS A 13 3.65 15.68 -1.32
CA CYS A 13 3.70 16.40 -0.05
C CYS A 13 3.32 15.51 1.14
N GLU A 14 3.65 15.96 2.35
CA GLU A 14 3.29 15.29 3.60
C GLU A 14 1.76 15.15 3.78
N GLY A 15 0.99 16.10 3.25
CA GLY A 15 -0.47 15.98 3.20
C GLY A 15 -0.94 14.74 2.42
N CYS A 16 -0.28 14.42 1.31
CA CYS A 16 -0.57 13.20 0.55
C CYS A 16 -0.22 11.94 1.34
N VAL A 17 0.88 11.95 2.10
CA VAL A 17 1.27 10.85 2.99
C VAL A 17 0.19 10.64 4.05
N GLY A 18 -0.24 11.70 4.71
CA GLY A 18 -1.30 11.63 5.73
C GLY A 18 -2.61 11.07 5.18
N ALA A 19 -2.99 11.42 3.96
CA ALA A 19 -4.17 10.86 3.31
C ALA A 19 -4.03 9.36 2.97
N VAL A 20 -2.84 8.89 2.55
CA VAL A 20 -2.59 7.44 2.35
C VAL A 20 -2.64 6.70 3.68
N LYS A 21 -1.96 7.19 4.73
CA LYS A 21 -1.98 6.58 6.07
C LYS A 21 -3.40 6.49 6.64
N ARG A 22 -4.23 7.50 6.41
CA ARG A 22 -5.65 7.51 6.85
C ARG A 22 -6.50 6.42 6.19
N VAL A 23 -6.31 6.13 4.91
CA VAL A 23 -7.10 5.07 4.24
C VAL A 23 -6.58 3.68 4.58
N LEU A 24 -5.26 3.51 4.71
CA LEU A 24 -4.65 2.24 5.11
C LEU A 24 -4.99 1.87 6.56
N GLY A 25 -4.99 2.84 7.49
CA GLY A 25 -5.38 2.60 8.88
C GLY A 25 -6.86 2.25 9.08
N LYS A 26 -7.71 2.49 8.07
CA LYS A 26 -9.13 2.08 8.08
C LYS A 26 -9.36 0.75 7.33
N MET A 27 -8.34 0.24 6.66
CA MET A 27 -8.45 -0.98 5.88
C MET A 27 -8.42 -2.19 6.80
N GLN A 28 -9.41 -3.06 6.68
CA GLN A 28 -9.52 -4.26 7.49
C GLN A 28 -8.50 -5.30 7.03
N GLY A 29 -7.86 -5.98 7.98
CA GLY A 29 -6.83 -6.99 7.71
C GLY A 29 -5.40 -6.45 7.65
N VAL A 30 -5.20 -5.13 7.67
CA VAL A 30 -3.85 -4.53 7.78
C VAL A 30 -3.34 -4.74 9.20
N GLU A 31 -2.18 -5.39 9.32
CA GLU A 31 -1.48 -5.57 10.59
C GLU A 31 -0.44 -4.46 10.80
N SER A 32 0.28 -4.09 9.73
CA SER A 32 1.25 -3.00 9.75
C SER A 32 1.38 -2.37 8.37
N PHE A 33 1.78 -1.11 8.32
CA PHE A 33 2.06 -0.41 7.07
C PHE A 33 3.20 0.59 7.26
N ASP A 34 3.98 0.77 6.22
CA ASP A 34 5.08 1.72 6.14
C ASP A 34 4.93 2.61 4.90
N VAL A 35 5.30 3.88 5.02
CA VAL A 35 5.13 4.87 3.95
C VAL A 35 6.39 5.74 3.85
N ASP A 36 7.14 5.52 2.78
CA ASP A 36 8.34 6.26 2.42
C ASP A 36 7.98 7.39 1.46
N LEU A 37 8.06 8.63 1.94
CA LEU A 37 7.86 9.81 1.10
C LEU A 37 9.01 10.01 0.09
N LYS A 38 10.25 9.70 0.49
CA LYS A 38 11.44 9.84 -0.37
C LYS A 38 11.35 8.96 -1.62
N GLU A 39 10.99 7.70 -1.42
CA GLU A 39 10.89 6.72 -2.51
C GLU A 39 9.49 6.69 -3.13
N GLN A 40 8.51 7.38 -2.54
CA GLN A 40 7.11 7.31 -2.94
C GLN A 40 6.58 5.87 -2.88
N LYS A 41 6.97 5.16 -1.82
CA LYS A 41 6.73 3.73 -1.62
C LYS A 41 5.82 3.52 -0.41
N VAL A 42 4.92 2.57 -0.53
CA VAL A 42 3.97 2.18 0.51
C VAL A 42 4.05 0.67 0.65
N THR A 43 4.40 0.20 1.84
CA THR A 43 4.46 -1.23 2.17
C THR A 43 3.33 -1.55 3.12
N VAL A 44 2.48 -2.51 2.79
CA VAL A 44 1.36 -2.95 3.63
C VAL A 44 1.55 -4.41 3.94
N LYS A 45 1.43 -4.78 5.22
CA LYS A 45 1.52 -6.15 5.71
C LYS A 45 0.26 -6.51 6.46
N GLY A 46 -0.28 -7.69 6.15
CA GLY A 46 -1.46 -8.20 6.84
C GLY A 46 -2.22 -9.20 5.98
N ASN A 47 -3.42 -9.59 6.40
CA ASN A 47 -4.29 -10.46 5.63
C ASN A 47 -5.13 -9.63 4.64
N VAL A 48 -4.48 -8.96 3.66
CA VAL A 48 -5.10 -8.00 2.73
C VAL A 48 -4.82 -8.27 1.27
N GLU A 49 -5.83 -8.37 0.42
CA GLU A 49 -5.60 -8.62 -1.01
C GLU A 49 -4.91 -7.46 -1.74
N PRO A 50 -3.92 -7.72 -2.62
CA PRO A 50 -3.15 -6.68 -3.30
C PRO A 50 -4.03 -5.73 -4.11
N GLU A 51 -5.05 -6.25 -4.80
CA GLU A 51 -6.02 -5.44 -5.53
C GLU A 51 -6.85 -4.55 -4.60
N ALA A 52 -7.28 -5.07 -3.45
CA ALA A 52 -8.02 -4.30 -2.45
C ALA A 52 -7.16 -3.16 -1.86
N VAL A 53 -5.86 -3.40 -1.64
CA VAL A 53 -4.92 -2.37 -1.19
C VAL A 53 -4.77 -1.29 -2.27
N LEU A 54 -4.56 -1.69 -3.53
CA LEU A 54 -4.43 -0.77 -4.65
C LEU A 54 -5.69 0.08 -4.84
N GLN A 55 -6.88 -0.51 -4.76
CA GLN A 55 -8.15 0.22 -4.82
C GLN A 55 -8.29 1.21 -3.65
N THR A 56 -7.93 0.78 -2.44
CA THR A 56 -8.03 1.60 -1.23
C THR A 56 -7.14 2.84 -1.32
N VAL A 57 -5.90 2.68 -1.79
CA VAL A 57 -4.98 3.80 -2.00
C VAL A 57 -5.43 4.68 -3.18
N SER A 58 -5.95 4.08 -4.26
CA SER A 58 -6.47 4.81 -5.43
C SER A 58 -7.65 5.73 -5.09
N LYS A 59 -8.45 5.41 -4.06
CA LYS A 59 -9.51 6.31 -3.55
C LYS A 59 -8.99 7.66 -3.06
N THR A 60 -7.69 7.78 -2.79
CA THR A 60 -7.07 9.07 -2.42
C THR A 60 -6.81 9.99 -3.62
N GLY A 61 -7.17 9.56 -4.84
CA GLY A 61 -7.00 10.33 -6.07
C GLY A 61 -5.56 10.36 -6.60
N LYS A 62 -4.69 9.48 -6.11
CA LYS A 62 -3.25 9.48 -6.42
C LYS A 62 -2.92 8.36 -7.39
N LYS A 63 -2.00 8.65 -8.31
CA LYS A 63 -1.43 7.62 -9.19
C LYS A 63 -0.74 6.57 -8.34
N THR A 64 -1.23 5.35 -8.46
CA THR A 64 -0.79 4.19 -7.67
C THR A 64 -0.52 3.02 -8.60
N SER A 65 0.57 2.31 -8.38
CA SER A 65 0.95 1.10 -9.13
C SER A 65 1.65 0.12 -8.17
N PHE A 66 1.71 -1.16 -8.52
CA PHE A 66 2.53 -2.10 -7.76
C PHE A 66 4.02 -1.74 -7.87
N TRP A 67 4.74 -1.85 -6.75
CA TRP A 67 6.16 -1.55 -6.67
C TRP A 67 6.96 -2.81 -7.03
N GLY A 68 7.51 -2.84 -8.25
CA GLY A 68 8.21 -4.02 -8.76
C GLY A 68 7.24 -5.14 -9.12
N ALA A 69 7.21 -5.55 -10.38
CA ALA A 69 6.39 -6.66 -10.85
C ALA A 69 7.00 -8.04 -10.50
N ASP A 70 7.81 -8.13 -9.45
CA ASP A 70 8.49 -9.35 -9.02
C ASP A 70 8.66 -9.27 -7.49
N GLU A 71 8.32 -10.34 -6.77
CA GLU A 71 8.36 -10.49 -5.29
C GLU A 71 7.13 -10.05 -4.44
N ALA A 72 5.91 -10.24 -4.94
CA ALA A 72 4.72 -10.42 -4.08
C ALA A 72 3.96 -11.74 -4.31
N GLU A 73 4.60 -12.71 -4.99
CA GLU A 73 4.18 -14.11 -5.07
C GLU A 73 5.28 -14.93 -4.38
N THR A 74 5.16 -15.33 -3.12
CA THR A 74 4.65 -16.68 -2.78
C THR A 74 4.48 -16.78 -1.26
N ALA A 75 3.23 -16.83 -0.81
CA ALA A 75 2.84 -17.63 0.35
C ALA A 75 1.60 -18.43 -0.07
N LYS A 76 1.76 -19.30 -1.07
CA LYS A 76 0.78 -20.30 -1.47
C LYS A 76 1.48 -21.64 -1.61
N ALA A 77 1.68 -22.31 -0.49
CA ALA A 77 1.67 -23.77 -0.31
C ALA A 77 1.70 -24.07 1.20
#